data_AF-A0AA88WDI1-F1
#
_entry.id   AF-A0AA88WDI1-F1
#
_cell.length_a   1.000
_cell.length_b   1.000
_cell.length_c   1.000
_cell.angle_alpha   90.00
_cell.angle_beta   90.00
_cell.angle_gamma   90.00
#
_symmetry.space_group_name_H-M   'P 1'
#
loop_
_entity.id
_entity.type
_entity.pdbx_description
1 polymer ?
#
loop_
_entity_poly.entity_id
_entity_poly.type
_entity_poly.pdbx_seq_one_letter_code
_entity_poly.pdbx_strand_id
1 'polypeptide(L)'
;MGDLISGADPLDPARIAEVKSWLASQFDAAGKDVPEFEYTPRSIAHLHSLATASQAKTQAAGIVAADFRQKAAEYRSQAMGDISLRKTGVEEKRAKVQKESKILLDYTRKAIARLTYLKRTLAQLEDDVAPCEAQMENWNTNLAIMVSKERQYLQQYSNYKAMLNRVGYTPEISHGVLVEMAEHRKDLEKKTRPILDTLRSYQDLPPDKALAALAIEDKKRQYAAAEKHLEDVLQSALATSE
;
A
#
# COMPACT_ATOMS: atom_id res chain seq x y z
N MET A 1 -83.18 -18.99 88.30
CA MET A 1 -82.79 -19.69 87.05
C MET A 1 -81.47 -19.08 86.62
N GLY A 2 -80.32 -19.71 86.76
CA GLY A 2 -79.99 -21.12 86.96
C GLY A 2 -78.66 -21.32 86.25
N ASP A 3 -77.65 -21.80 86.99
CA ASP A 3 -76.49 -22.57 86.55
C ASP A 3 -75.53 -21.94 85.51
N LEU A 4 -74.20 -22.01 85.58
CA LEU A 4 -73.28 -22.81 86.37
C LEU A 4 -72.09 -21.92 86.73
N ILE A 5 -71.84 -21.73 88.03
CA ILE A 5 -70.48 -21.58 88.51
C ILE A 5 -69.90 -23.00 88.43
N SER A 6 -69.20 -23.31 87.34
CA SER A 6 -68.47 -24.57 87.20
C SER A 6 -67.37 -24.58 88.25
N GLY A 7 -67.61 -25.30 89.34
CA GLY A 7 -66.64 -25.52 90.40
C GLY A 7 -65.43 -26.26 89.85
N ALA A 8 -64.28 -25.58 89.83
CA ALA A 8 -63.01 -26.24 89.60
C ALA A 8 -62.66 -27.02 90.87
N ASP A 9 -62.81 -28.34 90.84
CA ASP A 9 -62.42 -29.21 91.93
C ASP A 9 -60.93 -28.99 92.28
N PRO A 10 -60.57 -28.87 93.57
CA PRO A 10 -59.18 -28.63 93.98
C PRO A 10 -58.22 -29.80 93.67
N LEU A 11 -58.75 -30.96 93.24
CA LEU A 11 -58.03 -32.13 92.75
C LEU A 11 -58.46 -32.50 91.32
N ASP A 12 -58.49 -31.54 90.40
CA ASP A 12 -58.65 -31.86 88.98
C ASP A 12 -57.45 -32.73 88.50
N PRO A 13 -57.68 -33.99 88.09
CA PRO A 13 -56.61 -34.90 87.66
C PRO A 13 -55.84 -34.36 86.45
N ALA A 14 -56.47 -33.52 85.61
CA ALA A 14 -55.81 -32.89 84.47
C ALA A 14 -54.76 -31.87 84.91
N ARG A 15 -55.06 -31.04 85.92
CA ARG A 15 -54.10 -30.05 86.49
C ARG A 15 -52.92 -30.73 87.16
N ILE A 16 -53.17 -31.84 87.87
CA ILE A 16 -52.12 -32.63 88.51
C ILE A 16 -51.20 -33.25 87.45
N ALA A 17 -51.75 -33.77 86.35
CA ALA A 17 -50.97 -34.32 85.25
C ALA A 17 -50.11 -33.25 84.55
N GLU A 18 -50.66 -32.06 84.31
CA GLU A 18 -49.94 -30.93 83.73
C GLU A 18 -48.77 -30.49 84.60
N VAL A 19 -48.99 -30.31 85.92
CA VAL A 19 -47.93 -29.98 86.89
C VAL A 19 -46.85 -31.07 86.94
N LYS A 20 -47.23 -32.36 86.94
CA LYS A 20 -46.27 -33.47 86.93
C LYS A 20 -45.42 -33.47 85.66
N SER A 21 -46.02 -33.29 84.48
CA SER A 21 -45.28 -33.22 83.22
C SER A 21 -44.36 -32.00 83.14
N TRP A 22 -44.82 -30.86 83.66
CA TRP A 22 -44.03 -29.63 83.70
C TRP A 22 -42.83 -29.80 84.63
N LEU A 23 -43.04 -30.30 85.86
CA LEU A 23 -41.95 -30.58 86.80
C LEU A 23 -40.95 -31.59 86.21
N ALA A 24 -41.42 -32.70 85.63
CA ALA A 24 -40.55 -33.66 84.98
C ALA A 24 -39.70 -33.00 83.88
N SER A 25 -40.30 -32.18 83.02
CA SER A 25 -39.57 -31.46 81.96
C SER A 25 -38.57 -30.42 82.51
N GLN A 26 -38.93 -29.68 83.57
CA GLN A 26 -38.03 -28.66 84.15
C GLN A 26 -36.85 -29.29 84.90
N PHE A 27 -37.08 -30.37 85.64
CA PHE A 27 -36.05 -31.07 86.39
C PHE A 27 -35.13 -31.89 85.46
N ASP A 28 -35.68 -32.52 84.42
CA ASP A 28 -34.91 -33.20 83.37
C ASP A 28 -34.01 -32.21 82.61
N ALA A 29 -34.53 -31.02 82.25
CA ALA A 29 -33.72 -29.97 81.63
C ALA A 29 -32.57 -29.47 82.54
N ALA A 30 -32.68 -29.65 83.85
CA ALA A 30 -31.65 -29.34 84.84
C ALA A 30 -30.78 -30.56 85.21
N GLY A 31 -31.04 -31.74 84.62
CA GLY A 31 -30.36 -33.01 84.92
C GLY A 31 -30.61 -33.52 86.34
N LYS A 32 -31.80 -33.29 86.90
CA LYS A 32 -32.20 -33.67 88.26
C LYS A 32 -33.49 -34.48 88.26
N ASP A 33 -33.68 -35.30 89.29
CA ASP A 33 -34.94 -36.01 89.54
C ASP A 33 -35.96 -35.11 90.27
N VAL A 34 -37.25 -35.33 90.02
CA VAL A 34 -38.34 -34.61 90.70
C VAL A 34 -38.43 -35.07 92.17
N PRO A 35 -38.25 -34.19 93.16
CA PRO A 35 -38.34 -34.54 94.57
C PRO A 35 -39.75 -35.02 94.94
N GLU A 36 -39.86 -35.93 95.92
CA GLU A 36 -41.16 -36.32 96.47
C GLU A 36 -41.76 -35.17 97.30
N PHE A 37 -43.00 -34.78 96.98
CA PHE A 37 -43.75 -33.76 97.71
C PHE A 37 -45.23 -34.15 97.82
N GLU A 38 -45.91 -33.59 98.83
CA GLU A 38 -47.32 -33.87 99.08
C GLU A 38 -48.24 -33.10 98.11
N TYR A 39 -49.11 -33.85 97.42
CA TYR A 39 -50.11 -33.33 96.49
C TYR A 39 -51.34 -32.83 97.26
N THR A 40 -51.19 -31.66 97.90
CA THR A 40 -52.31 -30.95 98.53
C THR A 40 -52.99 -30.00 97.52
N PRO A 41 -54.29 -29.70 97.68
CA PRO A 41 -54.99 -28.73 96.84
C PRO A 41 -54.27 -27.39 96.67
N ARG A 42 -53.65 -26.90 97.74
CA ARG A 42 -52.93 -25.63 97.77
C ARG A 42 -51.58 -25.72 97.05
N SER A 43 -50.83 -26.82 97.23
CA SER A 43 -49.55 -27.02 96.53
C SER A 43 -49.76 -27.18 95.02
N ILE A 44 -50.78 -27.93 94.60
CA ILE A 44 -51.12 -28.10 93.17
C ILE A 44 -51.53 -26.76 92.54
N ALA A 45 -52.38 -25.95 93.21
CA ALA A 45 -52.79 -24.64 92.69
C ALA A 45 -51.60 -23.67 92.53
N HIS A 46 -50.68 -23.64 93.50
CA HIS A 46 -49.49 -22.81 93.42
C HIS A 46 -48.51 -23.29 92.33
N LEU A 47 -48.27 -24.59 92.23
CA LEU A 47 -47.39 -25.17 91.20
C LEU A 47 -48.00 -25.02 89.80
N HIS A 48 -49.31 -25.16 89.65
CA HIS A 48 -50.02 -24.92 88.40
C HIS A 48 -49.89 -23.45 87.96
N SER A 49 -50.12 -22.50 88.87
CA SER A 49 -49.91 -21.08 88.59
C SER A 49 -48.46 -20.75 88.20
N LEU A 50 -47.48 -21.38 88.86
CA LEU A 50 -46.07 -21.22 88.52
C LEU A 50 -45.74 -21.83 87.15
N ALA A 51 -46.29 -23.00 86.84
CA ALA A 51 -46.12 -23.66 85.54
C ALA A 51 -46.67 -22.80 84.41
N THR A 52 -47.91 -22.30 84.55
CA THR A 52 -48.53 -21.40 83.57
C THR A 52 -47.71 -20.12 83.40
N ALA A 53 -47.27 -19.50 84.50
CA ALA A 53 -46.44 -18.29 84.44
C ALA A 53 -45.07 -18.54 83.79
N SER A 54 -44.44 -19.69 84.08
CA SER A 54 -43.16 -20.10 83.48
C SER A 54 -43.31 -20.35 81.99
N GLN A 55 -44.33 -21.10 81.58
CA GLN A 55 -44.60 -21.41 80.17
C GLN A 55 -44.90 -20.14 79.37
N ALA A 56 -45.72 -19.23 79.91
CA ALA A 56 -46.01 -17.95 79.28
C ALA A 56 -44.73 -17.09 79.11
N LYS A 57 -43.85 -17.06 80.12
CA LYS A 57 -42.56 -16.35 80.03
C LYS A 57 -41.62 -16.99 79.00
N THR A 58 -41.51 -18.32 78.98
CA THR A 58 -40.69 -19.05 78.00
C THR A 58 -41.22 -18.83 76.58
N GLN A 59 -42.54 -18.83 76.39
CA GLN A 59 -43.17 -18.54 75.10
C GLN A 59 -42.86 -17.11 74.65
N ALA A 60 -43.04 -16.11 75.52
CA ALA A 60 -42.72 -14.72 75.21
C ALA A 60 -41.24 -14.51 74.87
N ALA A 61 -40.33 -15.12 75.64
CA ALA A 61 -38.90 -15.10 75.36
C ALA A 61 -38.56 -15.76 74.01
N GLY A 62 -39.24 -16.88 73.69
CA GLY A 62 -39.11 -17.56 72.41
C GLY A 62 -39.52 -16.69 71.21
N ILE A 63 -40.63 -15.97 71.33
CA ILE A 63 -41.11 -15.04 70.30
C ILE A 63 -40.09 -13.91 70.08
N VAL A 64 -39.62 -13.26 71.15
CA VAL A 64 -38.63 -12.17 71.05
C VAL A 64 -37.30 -12.68 70.46
N ALA A 65 -36.84 -13.86 70.87
CA ALA A 65 -35.64 -14.46 70.31
C ALA A 65 -35.81 -14.84 68.82
N ALA A 66 -37.01 -15.23 68.38
CA ALA A 66 -37.31 -15.49 66.98
C ALA A 66 -37.33 -14.20 66.16
N ASP A 67 -37.98 -13.14 66.68
CA ASP A 67 -38.02 -11.82 66.06
C ASP A 67 -36.61 -11.22 65.86
N PHE A 68 -35.76 -11.25 66.90
CA PHE A 68 -34.37 -10.80 66.76
C PHE A 68 -33.57 -11.63 65.75
N ARG A 69 -33.79 -12.95 65.68
CA ARG A 69 -33.14 -13.81 64.68
C ARG A 69 -33.59 -13.45 63.26
N GLN A 70 -34.89 -13.21 63.06
CA GLN A 70 -35.44 -12.78 61.79
C GLN A 70 -34.86 -11.42 61.37
N LYS A 71 -34.91 -10.42 62.26
CA LYS A 71 -34.36 -9.08 62.00
C LYS A 71 -32.86 -9.11 61.68
N ALA A 72 -32.09 -9.94 62.38
CA ALA A 72 -30.67 -10.14 62.07
C ALA A 72 -30.46 -10.79 60.69
N ALA A 73 -31.34 -11.71 60.27
CA ALA A 73 -31.28 -12.30 58.93
C ALA A 73 -31.62 -11.28 57.84
N GLU A 74 -32.63 -10.43 58.07
CA GLU A 74 -33.01 -9.33 57.16
C GLU A 74 -31.86 -8.33 56.97
N TYR A 75 -31.24 -7.86 58.05
CA TYR A 75 -30.09 -6.96 57.95
C TYR A 75 -28.89 -7.58 57.22
N ARG A 76 -28.62 -8.88 57.44
CA ARG A 76 -27.58 -9.59 56.68
C ARG A 76 -27.92 -9.64 55.19
N SER A 77 -29.17 -9.94 54.84
CA SER A 77 -29.63 -9.96 53.45
C SER A 77 -29.50 -8.59 52.79
N GLN A 78 -29.93 -7.53 53.47
CA GLN A 78 -29.81 -6.16 52.98
C GLN A 78 -28.34 -5.75 52.77
N ALA A 79 -27.48 -5.98 53.77
CA ALA A 79 -26.06 -5.68 53.66
C ALA A 79 -25.38 -6.46 52.52
N MET A 80 -25.73 -7.73 52.35
CA MET A 80 -25.24 -8.54 51.23
C MET A 80 -25.71 -8.00 49.88
N GLY A 81 -26.96 -7.55 49.78
CA GLY A 81 -27.49 -6.89 48.59
C GLY A 81 -26.72 -5.63 48.23
N ASP A 82 -26.50 -4.75 49.21
CA ASP A 82 -25.76 -3.49 49.03
C ASP A 82 -24.30 -3.73 48.62
N ILE A 83 -23.62 -4.69 49.28
CA ILE A 83 -22.25 -5.07 48.94
C ILE A 83 -22.19 -5.67 47.54
N SER A 84 -23.14 -6.53 47.18
CA SER A 84 -23.20 -7.15 45.85
C SER A 84 -23.37 -6.10 44.76
N LEU A 85 -24.29 -5.15 44.93
CA LEU A 85 -24.52 -4.08 43.97
C LEU A 85 -23.30 -3.15 43.81
N ARG A 86 -22.62 -2.82 44.92
CA ARG A 86 -21.37 -2.05 44.86
C ARG A 86 -20.27 -2.84 44.15
N LYS A 87 -20.17 -4.15 44.41
CA LYS A 87 -19.18 -5.03 43.79
C LYS A 87 -19.36 -5.10 42.28
N THR A 88 -20.57 -5.32 41.79
CA THR A 88 -20.84 -5.36 40.34
C THR A 88 -20.53 -4.04 39.66
N GLY A 89 -20.88 -2.90 40.29
CA GLY A 89 -20.54 -1.58 39.76
C GLY A 89 -19.03 -1.31 39.69
N VAL A 90 -18.25 -1.83 40.65
CA VAL A 90 -16.78 -1.75 40.60
C VAL A 90 -16.22 -2.67 39.51
N GLU A 91 -16.75 -3.89 39.36
CA GLU A 91 -16.34 -4.84 38.33
C GLU A 91 -16.59 -4.30 36.92
N GLU A 92 -17.75 -3.66 36.68
CA GLU A 92 -18.06 -3.02 35.41
C GLU A 92 -17.09 -1.89 35.07
N LYS A 93 -16.80 -1.00 36.03
CA LYS A 93 -15.82 0.08 35.87
C LYS A 93 -14.43 -0.47 35.58
N ARG A 94 -13.99 -1.51 36.29
CA ARG A 94 -12.72 -2.20 36.04
C ARG A 94 -12.68 -2.78 34.63
N ALA A 95 -13.76 -3.43 34.19
CA ALA A 95 -13.86 -3.98 32.84
C ALA A 95 -13.79 -2.89 31.76
N LYS A 96 -14.43 -1.74 31.98
CA LYS A 96 -14.37 -0.59 31.06
C LYS A 96 -12.95 -0.03 30.95
N VAL A 97 -12.32 0.28 32.09
CA VAL A 97 -10.93 0.77 32.12
C VAL A 97 -9.97 -0.22 31.48
N GLN A 98 -10.17 -1.53 31.69
CA GLN A 98 -9.35 -2.56 31.07
C GLN A 98 -9.48 -2.57 29.53
N LYS A 99 -10.70 -2.38 28.99
CA LYS A 99 -10.92 -2.27 27.54
C LYS A 99 -10.24 -1.02 26.97
N GLU A 100 -10.42 0.14 27.61
CA GLU A 100 -9.80 1.40 27.19
C GLU A 100 -8.27 1.32 27.24
N SER A 101 -7.71 0.75 28.32
CA SER A 101 -6.28 0.50 28.47
C SER A 101 -5.73 -0.39 27.33
N LYS A 102 -6.44 -1.47 26.99
CA LYS A 102 -6.05 -2.35 25.87
C LYS A 102 -6.01 -1.60 24.54
N ILE A 103 -7.04 -0.80 24.25
CA ILE A 103 -7.10 0.01 23.03
C ILE A 103 -5.92 1.00 22.97
N LEU A 104 -5.64 1.67 24.08
CA LEU A 104 -4.54 2.64 24.16
C LEU A 104 -3.17 1.98 23.97
N LEU A 105 -2.98 0.78 24.53
CA LEU A 105 -1.77 -0.02 24.31
C LEU A 105 -1.60 -0.40 22.83
N ASP A 106 -2.68 -0.78 22.14
CA ASP A 106 -2.61 -1.10 20.72
C ASP A 106 -2.28 0.13 19.86
N TYR A 107 -2.83 1.30 20.16
CA TYR A 107 -2.42 2.56 19.52
C TYR A 107 -0.95 2.88 19.77
N THR A 108 -0.48 2.71 21.00
CA THR A 108 0.91 2.96 21.38
C THR A 108 1.86 2.02 20.62
N ARG A 109 1.52 0.73 20.50
CA ARG A 109 2.29 -0.23 19.71
C ARG A 109 2.37 0.16 18.24
N LYS A 110 1.24 0.58 17.63
CA LYS A 110 1.20 1.06 16.24
C LYS A 110 2.06 2.32 16.04
N ALA A 111 1.99 3.26 16.97
CA ALA A 111 2.79 4.48 16.93
C ALA A 111 4.29 4.17 17.02
N ILE A 112 4.70 3.27 17.93
CA ILE A 112 6.09 2.83 18.05
C ILE A 112 6.57 2.17 16.75
N ALA A 113 5.79 1.25 16.18
CA ALA A 113 6.15 0.60 14.92
C ALA A 113 6.33 1.61 13.78
N ARG A 114 5.44 2.61 13.68
CA ARG A 114 5.54 3.69 12.68
C ARG A 114 6.78 4.56 12.92
N LEU A 115 7.06 4.92 14.17
CA LEU A 115 8.25 5.69 14.54
C LEU A 115 9.53 4.94 14.16
N THR A 116 9.62 3.65 14.47
CA THR A 116 10.76 2.81 14.11
C THR A 116 10.95 2.74 12.60
N TYR A 117 9.87 2.58 11.83
CA TYR A 117 9.93 2.60 10.37
C TYR A 117 10.46 3.93 9.85
N LEU A 118 9.91 5.06 10.31
CA LEU A 118 10.33 6.39 9.88
C LEU A 118 11.80 6.67 10.23
N LYS A 119 12.26 6.27 11.41
CA LYS A 119 13.68 6.39 11.80
C LYS A 119 14.60 5.62 10.85
N ARG A 120 14.21 4.41 10.43
CA ARG A 120 14.99 3.63 9.46
C ARG A 120 15.02 4.30 8.09
N THR A 121 13.88 4.80 7.61
CA THR A 121 13.83 5.52 6.33
C THR A 121 14.66 6.79 6.34
N LEU A 122 14.62 7.54 7.44
CA LEU A 122 15.44 8.75 7.60
C LEU A 122 16.93 8.42 7.56
N ALA A 123 17.37 7.40 8.30
CA ALA A 123 18.77 6.96 8.26
C ALA A 123 19.22 6.54 6.85
N GLN A 124 18.38 5.79 6.12
CA GLN A 124 18.69 5.43 4.73
C GLN A 124 18.82 6.66 3.83
N LEU A 125 17.90 7.63 3.95
CA LEU A 125 17.96 8.85 3.16
C LEU A 125 19.20 9.69 3.50
N GLU A 126 19.60 9.75 4.76
CA GLU A 126 20.84 10.41 5.19
C GLU A 126 22.07 9.73 4.59
N ASP A 127 22.11 8.40 4.57
CA ASP A 127 23.19 7.62 3.95
C ASP A 127 23.25 7.83 2.41
N ASP A 128 22.09 8.03 1.77
CA ASP A 128 21.98 8.22 0.31
C ASP A 128 22.38 9.64 -0.15
N VAL A 129 22.46 10.64 0.74
CA VAL A 129 22.84 12.02 0.36
C VAL A 129 24.26 12.08 -0.20
N ALA A 130 25.24 11.50 0.50
CA ALA A 130 26.64 11.55 0.11
C ALA A 130 26.93 10.97 -1.29
N PRO A 131 26.45 9.76 -1.67
CA PRO A 131 26.65 9.24 -3.03
C PRO A 131 25.92 10.07 -4.09
N CYS A 132 24.73 10.62 -3.79
CA CYS A 132 24.04 11.53 -4.70
C CYS A 132 24.82 12.84 -4.94
N GLU A 133 25.39 13.43 -3.89
CA GLU A 133 26.24 14.62 -3.99
C GLU A 133 27.51 14.33 -4.79
N ALA A 134 28.21 13.23 -4.49
CA ALA A 134 29.40 12.83 -5.24
C ALA A 134 29.11 12.58 -6.73
N GLN A 135 27.95 11.99 -7.02
CA GLN A 135 27.48 11.88 -8.40
C GLN A 135 27.27 13.27 -9.00
N MET A 136 26.54 14.16 -8.34
CA MET A 136 26.28 15.51 -8.84
C MET A 136 27.57 16.30 -9.10
N GLU A 137 28.57 16.18 -8.22
CA GLU A 137 29.90 16.77 -8.43
C GLU A 137 30.58 16.24 -9.69
N ASN A 138 30.53 14.93 -9.93
CA ASN A 138 31.08 14.34 -11.16
C ASN A 138 30.36 14.85 -12.43
N TRP A 139 29.05 15.07 -12.38
CA TRP A 139 28.33 15.65 -13.50
C TRP A 139 28.72 17.11 -13.73
N ASN A 140 28.90 17.87 -12.65
CA ASN A 140 29.36 19.27 -12.71
C ASN A 140 30.77 19.38 -13.31
N THR A 141 31.70 18.53 -12.90
CA THR A 141 33.06 18.52 -13.46
C THR A 141 33.06 18.14 -14.94
N ASN A 142 32.30 17.11 -15.32
CA ASN A 142 32.13 16.71 -16.72
C ASN A 142 31.52 17.82 -17.57
N LEU A 143 30.50 18.52 -17.05
CA LEU A 143 29.88 19.65 -17.73
C LEU A 143 30.88 20.79 -17.95
N ALA A 144 31.70 21.11 -16.94
CA ALA A 144 32.75 22.13 -17.07
C ALA A 144 33.78 21.76 -18.15
N ILE A 145 34.14 20.48 -18.26
CA ILE A 145 35.01 19.97 -19.34
C ILE A 145 34.34 20.11 -20.70
N MET A 146 33.05 19.76 -20.82
CA MET A 146 32.29 19.88 -22.07
C MET A 146 32.21 21.33 -22.55
N VAL A 147 31.93 22.27 -21.65
CA VAL A 147 31.92 23.72 -21.95
C VAL A 147 33.29 24.19 -22.43
N SER A 148 34.37 23.70 -21.81
CA SER A 148 35.73 24.05 -22.23
C SER A 148 36.06 23.50 -23.62
N LYS A 149 35.65 22.26 -23.93
CA LYS A 149 35.81 21.65 -25.26
C LYS A 149 34.97 22.33 -26.32
N GLU A 150 33.74 22.72 -26.02
CA GLU A 150 32.87 23.47 -26.93
C GLU A 150 33.57 24.76 -27.36
N ARG A 151 34.09 25.55 -26.39
CA ARG A 151 34.84 26.77 -26.69
C ARG A 151 36.06 26.50 -27.57
N GLN A 152 36.80 25.42 -27.26
CA GLN A 152 37.94 25.01 -28.07
C GLN A 152 37.52 24.70 -29.52
N TYR A 153 36.48 23.90 -29.74
CA TYR A 153 36.02 23.54 -31.08
C TYR A 153 35.46 24.74 -31.85
N LEU A 154 34.75 25.65 -31.18
CA LEU A 154 34.29 26.89 -31.80
C LEU A 154 35.47 27.76 -32.26
N GLN A 155 36.51 27.86 -31.43
CA GLN A 155 37.72 28.60 -31.80
C GLN A 155 38.45 27.93 -32.97
N GLN A 156 38.59 26.59 -32.95
CA GLN A 156 39.19 25.84 -34.05
C GLN A 156 38.39 26.00 -35.35
N TYR A 157 37.07 25.88 -35.29
CA TYR A 157 36.19 26.11 -36.43
C TYR A 157 36.36 27.52 -37.00
N SER A 158 36.39 28.54 -36.15
CA SER A 158 36.65 29.93 -36.56
C SER A 158 38.01 30.07 -37.26
N ASN A 159 39.06 29.43 -36.72
CA ASN A 159 40.40 29.46 -37.31
C ASN A 159 40.44 28.79 -38.69
N TYR A 160 39.88 27.59 -38.82
CA TYR A 160 39.83 26.87 -40.11
C TYR A 160 39.00 27.62 -41.13
N LYS A 161 37.85 28.19 -40.72
CA LYS A 161 37.02 29.02 -41.59
C LYS A 161 37.79 30.24 -42.09
N ALA A 162 38.53 30.92 -41.21
CA ALA A 162 39.39 32.04 -41.62
C ALA A 162 40.50 31.60 -42.58
N MET A 163 41.11 30.43 -42.36
CA MET A 163 42.13 29.87 -43.24
C MET A 163 41.58 29.52 -44.62
N LEU A 164 40.43 28.84 -44.69
CA LEU A 164 39.74 28.53 -45.95
C LEU A 164 39.41 29.80 -46.72
N ASN A 165 38.86 30.82 -46.05
CA ASN A 165 38.57 32.11 -46.66
C ASN A 165 39.85 32.78 -47.19
N ARG A 166 40.97 32.72 -46.45
CA ARG A 166 42.26 33.27 -46.89
C ARG A 166 42.79 32.57 -48.15
N VAL A 167 42.57 31.26 -48.28
CA VAL A 167 42.97 30.48 -49.46
C VAL A 167 41.98 30.68 -50.62
N GLY A 168 40.89 31.45 -50.41
CA GLY A 168 39.88 31.71 -51.44
C GLY A 168 38.97 30.51 -51.68
N TYR A 169 38.83 29.61 -50.72
CA TYR A 169 37.91 28.48 -50.82
C TYR A 169 36.47 28.99 -50.91
N THR A 170 35.77 28.61 -51.98
CA THR A 170 34.32 28.76 -52.12
C THR A 170 33.65 27.38 -52.07
N PRO A 171 32.39 27.28 -51.62
CA PRO A 171 31.66 26.00 -51.62
C PRO A 171 31.55 25.36 -53.01
N GLU A 172 31.73 26.14 -54.09
CA GLU A 172 31.68 25.70 -55.48
C GLU A 172 32.85 24.77 -55.85
N ILE A 173 33.98 24.87 -55.15
CA ILE A 173 35.16 24.03 -55.35
C ILE A 173 35.10 22.77 -54.49
N SER A 174 33.98 22.51 -53.80
CA SER A 174 33.77 21.28 -53.06
C SER A 174 33.71 20.07 -53.99
N HIS A 175 34.14 18.90 -53.51
CA HIS A 175 34.21 17.70 -54.33
C HIS A 175 32.88 17.35 -55.01
N GLY A 176 31.76 17.47 -54.27
CA GLY A 176 30.42 17.22 -54.83
C GLY A 176 30.11 18.13 -56.01
N VAL A 177 30.28 19.45 -55.83
CA VAL A 177 30.01 20.43 -56.90
C VAL A 177 30.96 20.25 -58.08
N LEU A 178 32.23 19.94 -57.84
CA LEU A 178 33.19 19.66 -58.91
C LEU A 178 32.81 18.42 -59.74
N VAL A 179 32.30 17.37 -59.08
CA VAL A 179 31.81 16.16 -59.77
C VAL A 179 30.59 16.50 -60.61
N GLU A 180 29.61 17.23 -60.06
CA GLU A 180 28.44 17.70 -60.81
C GLU A 180 28.83 18.55 -62.02
N MET A 181 29.77 19.51 -61.85
CA MET A 181 30.27 20.32 -62.97
C MET A 181 30.99 19.49 -64.03
N ALA A 182 31.73 18.44 -63.63
CA ALA A 182 32.42 17.55 -64.56
C ALA A 182 31.44 16.70 -65.36
N GLU A 183 30.37 16.22 -64.72
CA GLU A 183 29.27 15.51 -65.39
C GLU A 183 28.54 16.42 -66.38
N HIS A 184 28.17 17.63 -65.96
CA HIS A 184 27.58 18.62 -66.85
C HIS A 184 28.49 18.96 -68.04
N ARG A 185 29.80 19.09 -67.82
CA ARG A 185 30.77 19.31 -68.91
C ARG A 185 30.77 18.14 -69.89
N LYS A 186 30.74 16.90 -69.40
CA LYS A 186 30.70 15.69 -70.23
C LYS A 186 29.41 15.62 -71.06
N ASP A 187 28.27 16.00 -70.49
CA ASP A 187 27.00 16.06 -71.20
C ASP A 187 26.98 17.14 -72.29
N LEU A 188 27.57 18.31 -72.01
CA LEU A 188 27.76 19.36 -73.00
C LEU A 188 28.68 18.88 -74.12
N GLU A 189 29.80 18.24 -73.81
CA GLU A 189 30.74 17.69 -74.80
C GLU A 189 30.04 16.67 -75.71
N LYS A 190 29.21 15.78 -75.16
CA LYS A 190 28.41 14.82 -75.93
C LYS A 190 27.49 15.52 -76.95
N LYS A 191 26.96 16.69 -76.61
CA LYS A 191 26.08 17.49 -77.49
C LYS A 191 26.87 18.33 -78.50
N THR A 192 28.01 18.89 -78.11
CA THR A 192 28.79 19.81 -78.95
C THR A 192 29.71 19.08 -79.93
N ARG A 193 30.20 17.89 -79.61
CA ARG A 193 31.05 17.07 -80.48
C ARG A 193 30.48 16.82 -81.88
N PRO A 194 29.21 16.35 -82.05
CA PRO A 194 28.65 16.19 -83.39
C PRO A 194 28.54 17.52 -84.14
N ILE A 195 28.26 18.63 -83.46
CA ILE A 195 28.19 19.97 -84.09
C ILE A 195 29.58 20.38 -84.61
N LEU A 196 30.64 20.17 -83.82
CA LEU A 196 32.02 20.41 -84.26
C LEU A 196 32.40 19.52 -85.44
N ASP A 197 32.04 18.24 -85.42
CA ASP A 197 32.31 17.31 -86.51
C ASP A 197 31.62 17.76 -87.80
N THR A 198 30.37 18.24 -87.73
CA THR A 198 29.70 18.84 -88.90
C THR A 198 30.34 20.14 -89.36
N LEU A 199 30.82 20.99 -88.45
CA LEU A 199 31.48 22.24 -88.84
C LEU A 199 32.83 21.97 -89.51
N ARG A 200 33.54 20.93 -89.06
CA ARG A 200 34.81 20.50 -89.63
C ARG A 200 34.63 19.98 -91.06
N SER A 201 33.60 19.17 -91.31
CA SER A 201 33.31 18.71 -92.68
C SER A 201 32.98 19.86 -93.63
N TYR A 202 32.42 20.97 -93.13
CA TYR A 202 32.24 22.19 -93.95
C TYR A 202 33.55 22.95 -94.22
N GLN A 203 34.56 22.88 -93.34
CA GLN A 203 35.86 23.51 -93.56
C GLN A 203 36.73 22.79 -94.59
N ASP A 204 36.44 21.52 -94.88
CA ASP A 204 37.13 20.74 -95.92
C ASP A 204 36.64 21.09 -97.34
N LEU A 205 35.59 21.91 -97.48
CA LEU A 205 35.08 22.38 -98.77
C LEU A 205 35.77 23.69 -99.21
N PRO A 206 36.12 23.83 -100.51
CA PRO A 206 36.68 25.07 -101.04
C PRO A 206 35.75 26.28 -100.77
N PRO A 207 36.29 27.49 -100.47
CA PRO A 207 35.49 28.66 -100.13
C PRO A 207 34.57 29.18 -101.25
N ASP A 208 34.84 28.80 -102.50
CA ASP A 208 34.05 29.19 -103.68
C ASP A 208 33.03 28.10 -104.04
N LYS A 209 31.75 28.49 -104.15
CA LYS A 209 30.62 27.62 -104.48
C LYS A 209 30.80 26.87 -105.80
N ALA A 210 31.43 27.50 -106.80
CA ALA A 210 31.68 26.86 -108.08
C ALA A 210 32.77 25.78 -107.99
N LEU A 211 33.84 26.06 -107.23
CA LEU A 211 34.93 25.11 -107.01
C LEU A 211 34.53 23.95 -106.10
N ALA A 212 33.66 24.20 -105.11
CA ALA A 212 33.07 23.15 -104.28
C ALA A 212 32.20 22.18 -105.12
N ALA A 213 31.41 22.69 -106.07
CA ALA A 213 30.61 21.84 -106.96
C ALA A 213 31.49 20.97 -107.88
N LEU A 214 32.58 21.52 -108.42
CA LEU A 214 33.57 20.78 -109.21
C LEU A 214 34.28 19.71 -108.37
N ALA A 215 34.72 20.05 -107.15
CA ALA A 215 35.36 19.10 -106.24
C ALA A 215 34.41 17.95 -105.83
N ILE A 216 33.12 18.25 -105.62
CA ILE A 216 32.09 17.23 -105.39
C ILE A 216 31.94 16.33 -106.62
N GLU A 217 31.89 16.90 -107.83
CA GLU A 217 31.74 16.14 -109.06
C GLU A 217 32.97 15.27 -109.36
N ASP A 218 34.17 15.76 -109.10
CA ASP A 218 35.42 15.01 -109.23
C ASP A 218 35.47 13.87 -108.21
N LYS A 219 35.05 14.11 -106.97
CA LYS A 219 34.94 13.03 -105.96
C LYS A 219 33.89 12.01 -106.32
N LYS A 220 32.74 12.42 -106.88
CA LYS A 220 31.72 11.49 -107.41
C LYS A 220 32.25 10.65 -108.58
N ARG A 221 33.02 11.25 -109.50
CA ARG A 221 33.67 10.51 -110.59
C ARG A 221 34.71 9.53 -110.08
N GLN A 222 35.54 9.93 -109.12
CA GLN A 222 36.50 9.03 -108.46
C GLN A 222 35.78 7.87 -107.77
N TYR A 223 34.64 8.14 -107.12
CA TYR A 223 33.83 7.11 -106.47
C TYR A 223 33.22 6.14 -107.48
N ALA A 224 32.59 6.66 -108.54
CA ALA A 224 32.01 5.85 -109.62
C ALA A 224 33.07 5.04 -110.37
N ALA A 225 34.27 5.59 -110.57
CA ALA A 225 35.39 4.86 -111.15
C ALA A 225 35.88 3.73 -110.22
N ALA A 226 35.93 3.97 -108.91
CA ALA A 226 36.26 2.94 -107.93
C ALA A 226 35.18 1.84 -107.84
N GLU A 227 33.90 2.21 -107.87
CA GLU A 227 32.78 1.26 -107.95
C GLU A 227 32.86 0.42 -109.23
N LYS A 228 33.05 1.05 -110.39
CA LYS A 228 33.23 0.32 -111.65
C LYS A 228 34.45 -0.60 -111.61
N HIS A 229 35.56 -0.15 -111.04
CA HIS A 229 36.74 -1.02 -110.88
C HIS A 229 36.44 -2.21 -109.97
N LEU A 230 35.65 -2.01 -108.90
CA LEU A 230 35.21 -3.08 -108.02
C LEU A 230 34.26 -4.05 -108.74
N GLU A 231 33.36 -3.54 -109.57
CA GLU A 231 32.49 -4.34 -110.45
C GLU A 231 33.29 -5.14 -111.48
N ASP A 232 34.28 -4.54 -112.14
CA ASP A 232 35.15 -5.19 -113.13
C ASP A 232 36.00 -6.30 -112.47
N VAL A 233 36.50 -6.07 -111.25
CA VAL A 233 37.21 -7.08 -110.46
C VAL A 233 36.28 -8.23 -110.07
N LEU A 234 35.02 -7.93 -109.69
CA LEU A 234 34.03 -8.96 -109.38
C LEU A 234 33.62 -9.77 -110.64
N GLN A 235 33.45 -9.12 -111.79
CA GLN A 235 33.14 -9.79 -113.06
C GLN A 235 34.30 -10.65 -113.57
N SER A 236 35.54 -10.17 -113.40
CA SER A 236 36.75 -10.94 -113.72
C SER A 236 36.88 -12.19 -112.84
N ALA A 237 36.53 -12.10 -111.55
CA ALA A 237 36.51 -13.24 -110.63
C ALA A 237 35.41 -14.27 -110.97
N LEU A 238 34.29 -13.84 -111.57
CA LEU A 238 33.22 -14.72 -112.03
C LEU A 238 33.54 -15.40 -113.38
N ALA A 239 34.24 -14.72 -114.31
CA ALA A 239 34.63 -15.26 -115.62
C ALA A 239 35.82 -16.25 -115.56
N THR A 240 36.61 -16.24 -114.48
CA THR A 240 37.69 -17.23 -114.25
C THR A 240 37.22 -18.48 -113.50
N SER A 241 35.91 -18.65 -113.28
CA SER A 241 35.31 -19.77 -112.54
C SER A 241 34.47 -20.75 -113.40
N GLU A 242 34.53 -20.66 -114.73
CA GLU A 242 34.05 -21.67 -115.70
C GLU A 242 35.17 -22.22 -116.58
#